data_AF-A0A7J2YGU3-F1
#
_entry.id   AF-A0A7J2YGU3-F1
#
_cell.length_a   1.000
_cell.length_b   1.000
_cell.length_c   1.000
_cell.angle_alpha   90.00
_cell.angle_beta   90.00
_cell.angle_gamma   90.00
#
_symmetry.space_group_name_H-M   'P 1'
#
loop_
_entity.id
_entity.type
_entity.pdbx_description
1 polymer ?
#
loop_
_entity_poly.entity_id
_entity_poly.type
_entity_poly.pdbx_seq_one_letter_code
_entity_poly.pdbx_strand_id
1 'polypeptide(L)' 'DCGFNYIGDKLVGDVNMNEVSTKASAITPVPGGVGPMIIAILMRNLIKAAKMQNKLN' A
#
# COMPACT_ATOMS: atom_id res chain seq x y z
N ASP A 1 1.25 0.99 8.27
CA ASP A 1 0.17 1.96 8.10
C ASP A 1 -0.51 1.73 6.75
N CYS A 2 -1.82 1.51 6.77
CA CYS A 2 -2.65 1.33 5.58
C CYS A 2 -3.68 2.47 5.42
N GLY A 3 -3.66 3.46 6.31
CA GLY A 3 -4.56 4.61 6.25
C GLY A 3 -4.21 5.57 5.13
N PHE A 4 -5.24 6.19 4.56
CA PHE A 4 -5.10 7.24 3.56
C PHE A 4 -6.05 8.38 3.92
N ASN A 5 -5.50 9.43 4.52
CA ASN A 5 -6.26 10.60 4.95
C ASN A 5 -5.62 11.88 4.38
N TYR A 6 -6.43 12.90 4.14
CA TYR A 6 -5.93 14.23 3.77
C TYR A 6 -6.09 15.18 4.95
N ILE A 7 -5.00 15.86 5.31
CA ILE A 7 -5.01 17.00 6.24
C ILE A 7 -4.51 18.21 5.45
N GLY A 8 -5.44 19.09 5.08
CA GLY A 8 -5.19 20.08 4.02
C GLY A 8 -4.78 19.38 2.72
N ASP A 9 -3.70 19.82 2.10
CA ASP A 9 -3.19 19.24 0.83
C ASP A 9 -2.21 18.08 1.04
N LYS A 10 -1.98 17.63 2.28
CA LYS A 10 -1.03 16.55 2.59
C LYS A 10 -1.74 15.21 2.77
N LEU A 11 -1.26 14.19 2.06
CA LEU A 11 -1.63 12.81 2.29
C LEU A 11 -0.87 12.26 3.50
N VAL A 12 -1.61 11.75 4.49
CA VAL A 12 -1.09 11.21 5.75
C VAL A 12 -1.73 9.84 6.04
N GLY A 13 -1.03 9.01 6.81
CA GLY A 13 -1.54 7.72 7.27
C GLY A 13 -2.23 7.81 8.64
N ASP A 14 -2.60 6.67 9.21
CA ASP A 14 -3.25 6.58 10.52
C ASP A 14 -2.26 6.65 11.69
N VAL A 15 -0.96 6.52 11.42
CA VAL A 15 0.08 6.35 12.45
C VAL A 15 0.96 7.60 12.58
N ASN A 16 1.20 8.03 13.82
CA ASN A 16 2.20 9.05 14.12
C ASN A 16 3.62 8.48 13.99
N MET A 17 4.29 8.81 12.89
CA MET A 17 5.63 8.31 12.56
C MET A 17 6.71 8.68 13.59
N ASN A 18 6.65 9.88 14.15
CA ASN A 18 7.69 10.36 15.08
C ASN A 18 7.67 9.54 16.38
N GLU A 19 6.48 9.16 16.85
CA GLU A 19 6.36 8.36 18.06
C GLU A 19 6.75 6.89 17.83
N VAL A 20 6.30 6.31 16.71
CA VAL A 20 6.42 4.87 16.47
C VAL A 20 7.78 4.47 15.92
N SER A 21 8.48 5.36 15.20
CA SER A 21 9.81 5.11 14.61
C SER A 21 10.89 4.69 15.62
N THR A 22 10.76 5.10 16.88
CA THR A 22 11.71 4.73 17.94
C THR A 22 11.41 3.38 18.59
N LYS A 23 10.20 2.84 18.37
CA LYS A 23 9.69 1.61 19.01
C LYS A 23 9.62 0.44 18.04
N ALA A 24 9.27 0.69 16.78
CA ALA A 24 9.06 -0.35 15.78
C ALA A 24 10.36 -0.69 15.02
N SER A 25 10.56 -1.97 14.70
CA SER A 25 11.69 -2.44 13.90
C SER A 25 11.58 -2.09 12.41
N ALA A 26 10.35 -1.90 11.91
CA ALA A 26 10.06 -1.45 10.55
C ALA A 26 8.70 -0.75 10.50
N ILE A 27 8.57 0.28 9.65
CA ILE A 27 7.31 1.01 9.45
C ILE A 27 7.13 1.33 7.97
N THR A 28 5.89 1.27 7.49
CA THR A 28 5.52 1.64 6.13
C THR A 28 5.20 3.14 6.05
N PRO A 29 5.88 3.92 5.18
CA PRO A 29 5.64 5.35 5.04
C PRO A 29 4.32 5.65 4.35
N VAL A 30 3.71 6.78 4.71
CA VAL A 30 2.60 7.37 3.96
C VAL A 30 2.96 8.83 3.68
N PRO A 31 3.10 9.24 2.41
CA PRO A 31 2.94 8.45 1.18
C PRO A 31 4.08 7.45 0.93
N GLY A 32 3.84 6.51 -0.01
CA GLY A 32 4.90 5.67 -0.60
C GLY A 32 5.02 4.22 -0.08
N GLY A 33 4.29 3.84 0.96
CA GLY A 33 4.31 2.49 1.52
C GLY A 33 3.31 1.56 0.84
N VAL A 34 2.13 1.40 1.45
CA VAL A 34 1.16 0.37 1.04
C VAL A 34 0.45 0.71 -0.27
N GLY A 35 0.28 2.01 -0.59
CA GLY A 35 -0.43 2.46 -1.81
C GLY A 35 0.11 1.86 -3.12
N PRO A 36 1.42 2.01 -3.43
CA PRO A 36 2.01 1.39 -4.62
C PRO A 36 1.86 -0.14 -4.66
N MET A 37 1.94 -0.80 -3.51
CA MET A 37 1.79 -2.27 -3.42
C MET A 37 0.37 -2.73 -3.74
N ILE A 38 -0.67 -1.97 -3.35
CA ILE A 38 -2.06 -2.30 -3.69
C ILE A 38 -2.24 -2.34 -5.21
N ILE A 39 -1.72 -1.34 -5.92
CA ILE A 39 -1.81 -1.28 -7.39
C ILE A 39 -1.07 -2.45 -8.02
N ALA A 40 0.15 -2.74 -7.58
CA ALA A 40 0.94 -3.85 -8.10
C ALA A 40 0.24 -5.21 -7.88
N ILE A 41 -0.34 -5.43 -6.70
CA ILE A 41 -1.05 -6.67 -6.37
C ILE A 41 -2.34 -6.79 -7.18
N LEU A 42 -3.08 -5.69 -7.36
CA LEU A 42 -4.27 -5.66 -8.21
C LEU A 42 -3.92 -6.07 -9.64
N MET A 43 -2.87 -5.49 -10.22
CA MET A 43 -2.40 -5.83 -11.57
C MET A 43 -1.94 -7.28 -11.68
N ARG A 44 -1.21 -7.78 -10.68
CA ARG A 44 -0.81 -9.19 -10.63
C ARG A 44 -2.02 -10.13 -10.61
N ASN A 45 -3.03 -9.81 -9.81
CA ASN A 45 -4.26 -10.60 -9.73
C ASN A 45 -5.07 -10.53 -11.03
N LEU A 46 -5.11 -9.36 -11.68
CA LEU A 46 -5.72 -9.18 -12.99
C LEU A 46 -5.05 -10.09 -14.04
N ILE A 47 -3.72 -10.08 -14.13
CA ILE A 47 -2.98 -10.95 -15.06
C ILE A 47 -3.25 -12.42 -14.77
N LYS A 48 -3.26 -12.81 -13.49
CA LYS A 48 -3.59 -14.18 -13.08
C LYS A 48 -5.00 -14.59 -13.52
N ALA A 49 -6.00 -13.73 -13.30
CA ALA A 49 -7.38 -13.99 -13.70
C ALA A 49 -7.51 -14.09 -15.23
N ALA A 50 -6.87 -13.20 -15.98
CA ALA A 50 -6.87 -13.22 -17.44
C ALA A 50 -6.24 -14.51 -17.99
N LYS A 51 -5.13 -14.98 -17.40
CA LYS A 51 -4.52 -16.28 -17.75
C LYS A 51 -5.47 -17.45 -17.51
N MET A 52 -6.11 -17.49 -16.34
CA MET A 52 -7.09 -18.53 -15.98
C MET A 52 -8.29 -18.57 -16.94
N GLN A 53 -8.83 -17.41 -17.30
CA GLN A 53 -9.96 -17.31 -18.25
C GLN A 53 -9.58 -17.79 -19.66
N ASN A 54 -8.35 -17.49 -20.10
CA ASN A 54 -7.87 -17.86 -21.43
C ASN A 54 -7.22 -19.26 -21.48
N LYS A 55 -7.26 -20.04 -20.38
CA LYS A 55 -6.57 -21.35 -20.24
C LYS A 55 -5.08 -21.27 -20.59
N LEU A 56 -4.48 -20.12 -20.33
CA LEU A 56 -3.05 -19.89 -20.48
C LEU A 56 -2.38 -20.25 -19.15
N ASN A 57 -1.33 -21.07 -19.21
CA ASN A 57 -0.58 -21.50 -18.02
C ASN A 57 0.21 -20.31 -17.39
#